data_AF-A0A939A6R6-F1
#
_entry.id   AF-A0A939A6R6-F1
#
_cell.length_a   1.000
_cell.length_b   1.000
_cell.length_c   1.000
_cell.angle_alpha   90.00
_cell.angle_beta   90.00
_cell.angle_gamma   90.00
#
_symmetry.space_group_name_H-M   'P 1'
#
loop_
_entity.id
_entity.type
_entity.pdbx_description
1 polymer ?
#
loop_
_entity_poly.entity_id
_entity_poly.type
_entity_poly.pdbx_seq_one_letter_code
_entity_poly.pdbx_strand_id
1 'polypeptide(L)'
;MNWIIGIVMTLIFISLLAVRLGVFQKGEVRITGLASISSVPSEGETWMNIFQKDQKIGYVHRLFLKTGEGYRVMESVFMRINTMGMVQDIRFRTVGDLNHHLALSTFDFELQSSLFKFKARGGITGNTLTLYSGPTGIEQKFDLPIEQEISLPAGVIALLANEDLKEGDSRTFHVFDPISMAQRSMKMTVLAEETISVMNQEERAKKLSVDFMGTPQFAWIGKDGTVLREEGALGIRLERTTQKEALRKDTFSESSDLTEAASVLANRSIPNANELKELRVILEGMGTDRLLLDGGRQSFKEKVLTVRKEPVLNLTTEKKREFKGEWTKYLEATPFIQSAHPEIQAKAKEIVSKEDSDVVRTTKLVNWVHQNIQKRPVFSVPNALETLRNRVGDCNEHAVLLAALARASGIPAEIEAGLVYQNGRFYYHAWNVLHLGRWITADAVMGQFPADVTHLRFVRGTESQIDLMQMIGKVRLEILSAF
;
A
#
# COMPACT_ATOMS: atom_id res chain seq x y z
N MET A 1 -23.14 50.00 19.15
CA MET A 1 -23.04 49.24 17.88
C MET A 1 -22.16 48.00 17.97
N ASN A 2 -21.09 47.98 18.79
CA ASN A 2 -20.05 46.93 18.74
C ASN A 2 -20.40 45.56 19.36
N TRP A 3 -21.37 45.49 20.29
CA TRP A 3 -21.77 44.20 20.88
C TRP A 3 -22.56 43.32 19.91
N ILE A 4 -23.32 43.93 18.98
CA ILE A 4 -24.08 43.22 17.94
C ILE A 4 -23.12 42.54 16.96
N ILE A 5 -22.04 43.22 16.58
CA ILE A 5 -20.99 42.67 15.70
C ILE A 5 -20.28 41.49 16.40
N GLY A 6 -20.01 41.61 17.70
CA GLY A 6 -19.43 40.51 18.49
C GLY A 6 -20.31 39.26 18.50
N ILE A 7 -21.61 39.43 18.76
CA ILE A 7 -22.58 38.31 18.76
C ILE A 7 -22.68 37.67 17.38
N VAL A 8 -22.73 38.46 16.30
CA VAL A 8 -22.78 37.95 14.92
C VAL A 8 -21.51 37.17 14.59
N MET A 9 -20.33 37.65 14.96
CA MET A 9 -19.06 36.96 14.72
C MET A 9 -18.93 35.67 15.54
N THR A 10 -19.40 35.66 16.80
CA THR A 10 -19.43 34.44 17.62
C THR A 10 -20.41 33.42 17.05
N LEU A 11 -21.58 33.84 16.55
CA LEU A 11 -22.54 32.94 15.91
C LEU A 11 -22.01 32.38 14.58
N ILE A 12 -21.33 33.20 13.78
CA ILE A 12 -20.64 32.74 12.56
C ILE A 12 -19.53 31.76 12.91
N PHE A 13 -18.73 32.04 13.95
CA PHE A 13 -17.66 31.14 14.39
C PHE A 13 -18.21 29.80 14.90
N ILE A 14 -19.27 29.81 15.72
CA ILE A 14 -19.93 28.58 16.19
C ILE A 14 -20.56 27.81 15.03
N SER A 15 -21.18 28.52 14.07
CA SER A 15 -21.74 27.93 12.84
C SER A 15 -20.65 27.26 11.99
N LEU A 16 -19.55 27.95 11.73
CA LEU A 16 -18.42 27.42 10.97
C LEU A 16 -17.72 26.28 11.72
N LEU A 17 -17.64 26.37 13.05
CA LEU A 17 -17.10 25.30 13.90
C LEU A 17 -18.01 24.07 13.88
N ALA A 18 -19.33 24.24 13.89
CA ALA A 18 -20.30 23.15 13.76
C ALA A 18 -20.28 22.51 12.37
N VAL A 19 -20.06 23.29 11.30
CA VAL A 19 -19.81 22.78 9.95
C VAL A 19 -18.48 22.01 9.88
N ARG A 20 -17.41 22.54 10.49
CA ARG A 20 -16.08 21.90 10.53
C ARG A 20 -16.07 20.61 11.38
N LEU A 21 -16.85 20.56 12.46
CA LEU A 21 -17.02 19.39 13.32
C LEU A 21 -18.05 18.39 12.77
N GLY A 22 -18.61 18.63 11.58
CA GLY A 22 -19.56 17.71 10.94
C GLY A 22 -20.93 17.63 11.60
N VAL A 23 -21.27 18.56 12.51
CA VAL A 23 -22.54 18.56 13.28
C VAL A 23 -23.76 18.70 12.36
N PHE A 24 -23.59 19.28 11.17
CA PHE A 24 -24.64 19.41 10.15
C PHE A 24 -24.52 18.41 8.98
N GLN A 25 -23.56 17.47 9.00
CA GLN A 25 -23.64 16.28 8.17
C GLN A 25 -24.67 15.32 8.79
N LYS A 26 -25.96 15.63 8.63
CA LYS A 26 -27.03 14.64 8.73
C LYS A 26 -27.00 13.74 7.49
N GLY A 27 -25.95 12.95 7.41
CA GLY A 27 -26.02 11.59 6.91
C GLY A 27 -25.51 10.75 8.06
N GLU A 28 -26.39 10.06 8.77
CA GLU A 28 -25.94 8.97 9.62
C GLU A 28 -25.07 8.07 8.75
N VAL A 29 -23.78 7.97 9.05
CA VAL A 29 -22.98 6.86 8.54
C VAL A 29 -23.57 5.63 9.21
N ARG A 30 -24.58 5.04 8.58
CA ARG A 30 -25.09 3.72 8.96
C ARG A 30 -23.94 2.74 8.71
N ILE A 31 -23.28 2.35 9.79
CA ILE A 31 -22.42 1.17 9.81
C ILE A 31 -23.38 -0.02 9.74
N THR A 32 -23.76 -0.40 8.54
CA THR A 32 -24.52 -1.62 8.28
C THR A 32 -23.55 -2.78 8.21
N GLY A 33 -23.65 -3.71 9.16
CA GLY A 33 -22.99 -5.01 9.04
C GLY A 33 -23.51 -5.76 7.80
N LEU A 34 -22.69 -6.66 7.27
CA LEU A 34 -23.01 -7.50 6.10
C LEU A 34 -24.36 -8.24 6.25
N ALA A 35 -24.78 -8.51 7.50
CA ALA A 35 -26.05 -9.12 7.86
C ALA A 35 -27.34 -8.33 7.52
N SER A 36 -27.25 -7.06 7.12
CA SER A 36 -28.44 -6.21 6.86
C SER A 36 -28.88 -6.16 5.39
N ILE A 37 -28.31 -7.01 4.54
CA ILE A 37 -28.46 -6.93 3.09
C ILE A 37 -29.51 -7.93 2.60
N SER A 38 -30.49 -7.42 1.86
CA SER A 38 -31.71 -8.16 1.49
C SER A 38 -31.65 -8.80 0.10
N SER A 39 -30.66 -8.45 -0.73
CA SER A 39 -30.53 -8.91 -2.12
C SER A 39 -29.50 -10.03 -2.26
N VAL A 40 -29.92 -11.18 -2.79
CA VAL A 40 -29.03 -12.31 -3.13
C VAL A 40 -28.22 -11.92 -4.38
N PRO A 41 -26.88 -11.94 -4.33
CA PRO A 41 -26.10 -11.66 -5.52
C PRO A 41 -26.34 -12.72 -6.61
N SER A 42 -26.51 -12.29 -7.85
CA SER A 42 -26.62 -13.19 -9.00
C SER A 42 -25.31 -13.91 -9.25
N GLU A 43 -25.36 -15.20 -9.58
CA GLU A 43 -24.20 -15.90 -10.13
C GLU A 43 -23.79 -15.25 -11.45
N GLY A 44 -22.48 -15.14 -11.67
CA GLY A 44 -21.99 -14.43 -12.84
C GLY A 44 -20.53 -14.68 -13.12
N GLU A 45 -20.21 -14.68 -14.41
CA GLU A 45 -18.85 -14.69 -14.94
C GLU A 45 -18.61 -13.37 -15.67
N THR A 46 -17.52 -12.68 -15.36
CA THR A 46 -17.16 -11.40 -16.00
C THR A 46 -15.73 -11.44 -16.49
N TRP A 47 -15.54 -11.05 -17.75
CA TRP A 47 -14.25 -10.85 -18.39
C TRP A 47 -14.05 -9.36 -18.66
N MET A 48 -12.88 -8.82 -18.32
CA MET A 48 -12.56 -7.41 -18.56
C MET A 48 -11.17 -7.28 -19.17
N ASN A 49 -10.99 -6.35 -20.10
CA ASN A 49 -9.67 -5.89 -20.53
C ASN A 49 -9.13 -4.87 -19.53
N ILE A 50 -7.83 -4.93 -19.23
CA ILE A 50 -7.14 -3.91 -18.44
C ILE A 50 -6.40 -3.00 -19.40
N PHE A 51 -6.65 -1.70 -19.29
CA PHE A 51 -5.97 -0.64 -20.01
C PHE A 51 -5.16 0.22 -19.05
N GLN A 52 -4.04 0.74 -19.54
CA GLN A 52 -3.40 1.91 -18.99
C GLN A 52 -3.49 3.01 -20.05
N LYS A 53 -4.22 4.09 -19.75
CA LYS A 53 -4.66 5.06 -20.75
C LYS A 53 -5.44 4.34 -21.86
N ASP A 54 -4.90 4.30 -23.07
CA ASP A 54 -5.51 3.65 -24.24
C ASP A 54 -4.83 2.33 -24.63
N GLN A 55 -3.81 1.91 -23.89
CA GLN A 55 -3.01 0.73 -24.16
C GLN A 55 -3.55 -0.47 -23.37
N LYS A 56 -3.91 -1.56 -24.05
CA LYS A 56 -4.31 -2.80 -23.37
C LYS A 56 -3.07 -3.49 -22.79
N ILE A 57 -3.07 -3.67 -21.48
CA ILE A 57 -1.95 -4.25 -20.74
C ILE A 57 -2.29 -5.60 -20.12
N GLY A 58 -3.56 -6.00 -20.08
CA GLY A 58 -3.96 -7.22 -19.37
C GLY A 58 -5.44 -7.56 -19.49
N TYR A 59 -5.86 -8.50 -18.65
CA TYR A 59 -7.27 -8.86 -18.47
C TYR A 59 -7.54 -9.32 -17.03
N VAL A 60 -8.82 -9.25 -16.67
CA VAL A 60 -9.39 -9.80 -15.43
C VAL A 60 -10.46 -10.82 -15.80
N HIS A 61 -10.50 -11.90 -15.03
CA HIS A 61 -11.56 -12.89 -15.03
C HIS A 61 -12.11 -13.03 -13.61
N ARG A 62 -13.42 -12.79 -13.45
CA ARG A 62 -14.12 -12.90 -12.17
C ARG A 62 -15.24 -13.91 -12.28
N LEU A 63 -15.41 -14.69 -11.22
CA LEU A 63 -16.48 -15.64 -11.06
C LEU A 63 -17.09 -15.50 -9.68
N PHE A 64 -18.42 -15.43 -9.64
CA PHE A 64 -19.21 -15.44 -8.42
C PHE A 64 -20.22 -16.58 -8.50
N LEU A 65 -20.10 -17.55 -7.59
CA LEU A 65 -20.93 -18.75 -7.56
C LEU A 65 -21.63 -18.89 -6.21
N LYS A 66 -22.86 -19.40 -6.23
CA LYS A 66 -23.53 -19.87 -5.02
C LYS A 66 -23.04 -21.28 -4.69
N THR A 67 -22.89 -21.56 -3.40
CA THR A 67 -22.50 -22.88 -2.90
C THR A 67 -23.51 -23.33 -1.85
N GLY A 68 -23.41 -24.60 -1.41
CA GLY A 68 -24.25 -25.11 -0.32
C GLY A 68 -24.06 -24.37 1.01
N GLU A 69 -22.86 -23.81 1.23
CA GLU A 69 -22.44 -23.17 2.49
C GLU A 69 -22.41 -21.62 2.41
N GLY A 70 -22.80 -21.05 1.25
CA GLY A 70 -22.75 -19.61 1.00
C GLY A 70 -22.39 -19.30 -0.44
N TYR A 71 -21.22 -18.69 -0.65
CA TYR A 71 -20.76 -18.23 -1.95
C TYR A 71 -19.27 -18.50 -2.15
N ARG A 72 -18.85 -18.60 -3.40
CA ARG A 72 -17.44 -18.67 -3.81
C ARG A 72 -17.14 -17.54 -4.78
N VAL A 73 -16.12 -16.77 -4.46
CA VAL A 73 -15.60 -15.70 -5.30
C VAL A 73 -14.23 -16.12 -5.82
N MET A 74 -14.04 -15.98 -7.13
CA MET A 74 -12.74 -16.17 -7.77
C MET A 74 -12.40 -14.96 -8.61
N GLU A 75 -11.16 -14.50 -8.50
CA GLU A 75 -10.60 -13.45 -9.33
C GLU A 75 -9.24 -13.92 -9.85
N SER A 76 -9.04 -13.79 -11.16
CA SER A 76 -7.77 -14.07 -11.83
C SER A 76 -7.39 -12.89 -12.69
N VAL A 77 -6.17 -12.40 -12.51
CA VAL A 77 -5.66 -11.22 -13.21
C VAL A 77 -4.36 -11.57 -13.90
N PHE A 78 -4.22 -11.11 -15.14
CA PHE A 78 -2.96 -11.06 -15.87
C PHE A 78 -2.75 -9.65 -16.37
N MET A 79 -1.57 -9.08 -16.16
CA MET A 79 -1.20 -7.79 -16.72
C MET A 79 0.30 -7.67 -16.96
N ARG A 80 0.68 -6.82 -17.90
CA ARG A 80 2.07 -6.46 -18.20
C ARG A 80 2.30 -5.03 -17.75
N ILE A 81 3.23 -4.84 -16.82
CA ILE A 81 3.54 -3.52 -16.26
C ILE A 81 4.98 -3.16 -16.58
N ASN A 82 5.18 -1.92 -17.03
CA ASN A 82 6.47 -1.28 -17.15
C ASN A 82 6.76 -0.44 -15.89
N THR A 83 7.86 -0.76 -15.21
CA THR A 83 8.43 0.08 -14.15
C THR A 83 9.94 0.13 -14.26
N MET A 84 10.51 1.31 -14.03
CA MET A 84 11.95 1.53 -14.09
C MET A 84 12.56 1.03 -15.43
N GLY A 85 11.81 1.19 -16.52
CA GLY A 85 12.17 0.73 -17.86
C GLY A 85 12.12 -0.78 -18.09
N MET A 86 11.56 -1.57 -17.17
CA MET A 86 11.44 -3.02 -17.28
C MET A 86 9.99 -3.46 -17.33
N VAL A 87 9.63 -4.23 -18.37
CA VAL A 87 8.31 -4.84 -18.53
C VAL A 87 8.24 -6.19 -17.81
N GLN A 88 7.22 -6.37 -16.98
CA GLN A 88 6.99 -7.59 -16.20
C GLN A 88 5.57 -8.10 -16.35
N ASP A 89 5.45 -9.41 -16.49
CA ASP A 89 4.18 -10.11 -16.43
C ASP A 89 3.83 -10.37 -14.95
N ILE A 90 2.66 -9.89 -14.54
CA ILE A 90 2.09 -10.10 -13.21
C ILE A 90 0.86 -10.98 -13.38
N ARG A 91 0.77 -12.01 -12.53
CA ARG A 91 -0.41 -12.85 -12.39
C ARG A 91 -0.78 -12.93 -10.94
N PHE A 92 -2.05 -12.74 -10.63
CA PHE A 92 -2.54 -13.13 -9.32
C PHE A 92 -3.89 -13.80 -9.42
N ARG A 93 -4.17 -14.65 -8.44
CA ARG A 93 -5.42 -15.35 -8.28
C ARG A 93 -5.85 -15.29 -6.83
N THR A 94 -7.10 -14.92 -6.63
CA THR A 94 -7.77 -14.95 -5.33
C THR A 94 -8.94 -15.90 -5.42
N VAL A 95 -9.05 -16.83 -4.48
CA VAL A 95 -10.23 -17.65 -4.26
C VAL A 95 -10.69 -17.42 -2.84
N GLY A 96 -11.95 -17.08 -2.65
CA GLY A 96 -12.54 -16.88 -1.33
C GLY A 96 -13.87 -17.61 -1.20
N ASP A 97 -14.04 -18.33 -0.09
CA ASP A 97 -15.33 -18.86 0.32
C ASP A 97 -15.95 -17.89 1.33
N LEU A 98 -17.18 -17.48 1.05
CA LEU A 98 -17.98 -16.60 1.88
C LEU A 98 -19.17 -17.37 2.45
N ASN A 99 -19.57 -17.07 3.68
CA ASN A 99 -20.78 -17.63 4.28
C ASN A 99 -22.05 -17.02 3.64
N HIS A 100 -23.24 -17.45 4.08
CA HIS A 100 -24.52 -16.90 3.59
C HIS A 100 -24.70 -15.39 3.84
N HIS A 101 -23.96 -14.81 4.80
CA HIS A 101 -23.91 -13.37 5.07
C HIS A 101 -22.79 -12.67 4.30
N LEU A 102 -22.16 -13.33 3.32
CA LEU A 102 -21.04 -12.82 2.52
C LEU A 102 -19.79 -12.46 3.33
N ALA A 103 -19.70 -12.94 4.56
CA ALA A 103 -18.49 -12.83 5.36
C ALA A 103 -17.48 -13.89 4.96
N LEU A 104 -16.21 -13.53 5.04
CA LEU A 104 -15.09 -14.38 4.67
C LEU A 104 -15.00 -15.59 5.61
N SER A 105 -15.05 -16.79 5.04
CA SER A 105 -14.78 -18.04 5.75
C SER A 105 -13.34 -18.48 5.52
N THR A 106 -12.92 -18.56 4.27
CA THR A 106 -11.56 -18.95 3.87
C THR A 106 -11.09 -18.19 2.63
N PHE A 107 -9.78 -18.08 2.46
CA PHE A 107 -9.19 -17.59 1.22
C PHE A 107 -7.92 -18.36 0.84
N ASP A 108 -7.62 -18.37 -0.45
CA ASP A 108 -6.35 -18.77 -1.05
C ASP A 108 -5.95 -17.71 -2.07
N PHE A 109 -4.77 -17.13 -1.89
CA PHE A 109 -4.21 -16.08 -2.70
C PHE A 109 -2.84 -16.52 -3.23
N GLU A 110 -2.66 -16.36 -4.53
CA GLU A 110 -1.40 -16.63 -5.22
C GLU A 110 -1.04 -15.43 -6.09
N LEU A 111 0.19 -14.95 -5.98
CA LEU A 111 0.74 -13.91 -6.81
C LEU A 111 2.07 -14.39 -7.39
N GLN A 112 2.24 -14.19 -8.69
CA GLN A 112 3.45 -14.51 -9.42
C GLN A 112 3.90 -13.30 -10.24
N SER A 113 5.16 -12.91 -10.06
CA SER A 113 5.81 -11.89 -10.88
C SER A 113 7.25 -12.30 -11.16
N SER A 114 7.55 -12.58 -12.43
CA SER A 114 8.88 -13.07 -12.86
C SER A 114 9.35 -14.27 -12.00
N LEU A 115 10.40 -14.09 -11.19
CA LEU A 115 10.98 -15.11 -10.29
C LEU A 115 10.27 -15.23 -8.94
N PHE A 116 9.40 -14.28 -8.59
CA PHE A 116 8.76 -14.21 -7.29
C PHE A 116 7.41 -14.89 -7.30
N LYS A 117 7.15 -15.63 -6.23
CA LYS A 117 5.88 -16.31 -6.00
C LYS A 117 5.48 -16.10 -4.55
N PHE A 118 4.40 -15.37 -4.36
CA PHE A 118 3.80 -15.22 -3.05
C PHE A 118 2.55 -16.08 -2.97
N LYS A 119 2.40 -16.79 -1.85
CA LYS A 119 1.19 -17.54 -1.53
C LYS A 119 0.76 -17.22 -0.11
N ALA A 120 -0.53 -16.95 0.06
CA ALA A 120 -1.17 -16.78 1.34
C ALA A 120 -2.51 -17.52 1.34
N ARG A 121 -2.79 -18.27 2.40
CA ARG A 121 -4.09 -18.92 2.59
C ARG A 121 -4.53 -18.76 4.02
N GLY A 122 -5.81 -18.69 4.29
CA GLY A 122 -6.30 -18.52 5.65
C GLY A 122 -7.76 -18.87 5.81
N GLY A 123 -8.16 -18.93 7.08
CA GLY A 123 -9.54 -19.19 7.47
C GLY A 123 -9.88 -18.50 8.78
N ILE A 124 -11.15 -18.16 8.93
CA ILE A 124 -11.68 -17.48 10.10
C ILE A 124 -12.33 -18.51 11.02
N THR A 125 -11.87 -18.54 12.28
CA THR A 125 -12.48 -19.33 13.35
C THR A 125 -12.72 -18.43 14.55
N GLY A 126 -14.00 -18.20 14.89
CA GLY A 126 -14.37 -17.22 15.91
C GLY A 126 -13.93 -15.81 15.51
N ASN A 127 -13.13 -15.16 16.36
CA ASN A 127 -12.62 -13.80 16.14
C ASN A 127 -11.15 -13.80 15.70
N THR A 128 -10.65 -14.88 15.12
CA THR A 128 -9.25 -14.98 14.69
C THR A 128 -9.19 -15.41 13.24
N LEU A 129 -8.48 -14.62 12.43
CA LEU A 129 -8.04 -15.01 11.11
C LEU A 129 -6.70 -15.71 11.25
N THR A 130 -6.67 -17.02 11.05
CA THR A 130 -5.43 -17.78 10.96
C THR A 130 -5.01 -17.81 9.50
N LEU A 131 -3.83 -17.24 9.20
CA LEU A 131 -3.26 -17.24 7.86
C LEU A 131 -1.89 -17.90 7.83
N TYR A 132 -1.59 -18.51 6.70
CA TYR A 132 -0.36 -19.19 6.36
C TYR A 132 0.25 -18.48 5.17
N SER A 133 1.51 -18.06 5.28
CA SER A 133 2.23 -17.40 4.19
C SER A 133 3.54 -18.12 3.88
N GLY A 134 3.85 -18.22 2.59
CA GLY A 134 5.06 -18.83 2.07
C GLY A 134 4.81 -20.13 1.28
N PRO A 135 5.89 -20.80 0.84
CA PRO A 135 5.78 -22.04 0.06
C PRO A 135 5.16 -23.18 0.88
N THR A 136 4.28 -23.97 0.25
CA THR A 136 3.62 -25.12 0.86
C THR A 136 4.60 -26.02 1.60
N GLY A 137 4.36 -26.28 2.89
CA GLY A 137 5.19 -27.14 3.74
C GLY A 137 6.26 -26.40 4.57
N ILE A 138 6.58 -25.15 4.25
CA ILE A 138 7.44 -24.26 5.06
C ILE A 138 6.73 -22.94 5.39
N GLU A 139 5.40 -22.98 5.42
CA GLU A 139 4.55 -21.83 5.65
C GLU A 139 4.72 -21.30 7.08
N GLN A 140 4.73 -19.98 7.21
CA GLN A 140 4.65 -19.33 8.51
C GLN A 140 3.19 -19.08 8.87
N LYS A 141 2.84 -19.39 10.11
CA LYS A 141 1.51 -19.16 10.67
C LYS A 141 1.46 -17.79 11.35
N PHE A 142 0.43 -17.01 11.03
CA PHE A 142 0.09 -15.77 11.70
C PHE A 142 -1.38 -15.81 12.13
N ASP A 143 -1.66 -15.34 13.34
CA ASP A 143 -3.02 -15.23 13.87
C ASP A 143 -3.33 -13.74 14.03
N LEU A 144 -4.33 -13.25 13.28
CA LEU A 144 -4.78 -11.86 13.30
C LEU A 144 -6.13 -11.75 14.01
N PRO A 145 -6.28 -10.87 15.01
CA PRO A 145 -7.57 -10.66 15.66
C PRO A 145 -8.54 -9.96 14.71
N ILE A 146 -9.79 -10.41 14.68
CA ILE A 146 -10.89 -9.84 13.90
C ILE A 146 -11.81 -9.14 14.88
N GLU A 147 -11.91 -7.82 14.74
CA GLU A 147 -12.79 -7.00 15.58
C GLU A 147 -14.25 -7.05 15.11
N GLN A 148 -14.45 -7.31 13.82
CA GLN A 148 -15.76 -7.31 13.18
C GLN A 148 -15.77 -8.11 11.90
N GLU A 149 -16.96 -8.48 11.42
CA GLU A 149 -17.14 -9.30 10.24
C GLU A 149 -16.50 -8.65 8.99
N ILE A 150 -15.64 -9.42 8.30
CA ILE A 150 -14.88 -8.97 7.12
C ILE A 150 -15.28 -9.79 5.88
N SER A 151 -15.21 -9.19 4.70
CA SER A 151 -15.39 -9.85 3.40
C SER A 151 -14.16 -9.67 2.50
N LEU A 152 -14.24 -10.09 1.24
CA LEU A 152 -13.24 -9.76 0.20
C LEU A 152 -13.75 -8.60 -0.67
N PRO A 153 -12.87 -7.73 -1.20
CA PRO A 153 -13.28 -6.62 -2.07
C PRO A 153 -14.18 -7.05 -3.25
N ALA A 154 -13.83 -8.14 -3.93
CA ALA A 154 -14.63 -8.67 -5.04
C ALA A 154 -16.03 -9.16 -4.60
N GLY A 155 -16.15 -9.69 -3.38
CA GLY A 155 -17.44 -10.08 -2.80
C GLY A 155 -18.32 -8.87 -2.50
N VAL A 156 -17.72 -7.78 -2.00
CA VAL A 156 -18.42 -6.51 -1.76
C VAL A 156 -18.92 -5.91 -3.07
N ILE A 157 -18.14 -5.91 -4.15
CA ILE A 157 -18.61 -5.38 -5.44
C ILE A 157 -19.82 -6.18 -5.98
N ALA A 158 -19.77 -7.52 -5.90
CA ALA A 158 -20.88 -8.38 -6.35
C ALA A 158 -22.17 -8.22 -5.53
N LEU A 159 -22.04 -7.86 -4.26
CA LEU A 159 -23.16 -7.55 -3.38
C LEU A 159 -23.87 -6.26 -3.80
N LEU A 160 -23.07 -5.23 -4.06
CA LEU A 160 -23.55 -3.89 -4.41
C LEU A 160 -24.26 -3.81 -5.74
N ALA A 161 -23.88 -4.70 -6.65
CA ALA A 161 -24.55 -4.92 -7.92
C ALA A 161 -26.06 -5.17 -7.79
N ASN A 162 -26.51 -5.67 -6.64
CA ASN A 162 -27.89 -6.10 -6.44
C ASN A 162 -28.65 -5.27 -5.39
N GLU A 163 -28.01 -4.27 -4.77
CA GLU A 163 -28.69 -3.38 -3.81
C GLU A 163 -29.43 -2.22 -4.50
N ASP A 164 -30.66 -1.94 -4.05
CA ASP A 164 -31.45 -0.79 -4.47
C ASP A 164 -31.02 0.49 -3.74
N LEU A 165 -29.77 0.90 -3.98
CA LEU A 165 -29.21 2.14 -3.47
C LEU A 165 -29.51 3.33 -4.39
N LYS A 166 -29.90 4.45 -3.79
CA LYS A 166 -30.18 5.72 -4.46
C LYS A 166 -28.94 6.59 -4.54
N GLU A 167 -28.97 7.58 -5.42
CA GLU A 167 -27.92 8.60 -5.50
C GLU A 167 -27.67 9.27 -4.14
N GLY A 168 -26.40 9.40 -3.76
CA GLY A 168 -25.98 9.92 -2.45
C GLY A 168 -25.95 8.88 -1.32
N ASP A 169 -26.54 7.69 -1.51
CA ASP A 169 -26.41 6.63 -0.51
C ASP A 169 -24.95 6.18 -0.40
N SER A 170 -24.51 5.97 0.84
CA SER A 170 -23.18 5.44 1.13
C SER A 170 -23.22 4.28 2.11
N ARG A 171 -22.26 3.37 1.98
CA ARG A 171 -22.06 2.20 2.83
C ARG A 171 -20.58 1.99 3.07
N THR A 172 -20.23 1.53 4.27
CA THR A 172 -18.86 1.19 4.62
C THR A 172 -18.79 -0.30 4.93
N PHE A 173 -17.88 -0.99 4.25
CA PHE A 173 -17.62 -2.41 4.44
C PHE A 173 -16.24 -2.60 5.03
N HIS A 174 -16.06 -3.70 5.76
CA HIS A 174 -14.77 -4.12 6.24
C HIS A 174 -14.32 -5.31 5.40
N VAL A 175 -13.13 -5.19 4.84
CA VAL A 175 -12.58 -6.16 3.91
C VAL A 175 -11.21 -6.60 4.37
N PHE A 176 -10.87 -7.85 4.10
CA PHE A 176 -9.52 -8.35 4.20
C PHE A 176 -8.84 -8.24 2.84
N ASP A 177 -7.69 -7.58 2.78
CA ASP A 177 -6.85 -7.51 1.58
C ASP A 177 -5.71 -8.55 1.69
N PRO A 178 -5.71 -9.61 0.86
CA PRO A 178 -4.66 -10.62 0.88
C PRO A 178 -3.28 -10.10 0.46
N ILE A 179 -3.20 -8.98 -0.26
CA ILE A 179 -1.93 -8.39 -0.73
C ILE A 179 -1.22 -7.69 0.44
N SER A 180 -1.92 -6.81 1.16
CA SER A 180 -1.37 -6.18 2.37
C SER A 180 -1.49 -7.04 3.64
N MET A 181 -2.19 -8.17 3.59
CA MET A 181 -2.51 -9.03 4.75
C MET A 181 -3.17 -8.27 5.91
N ALA A 182 -4.01 -7.29 5.58
CA ALA A 182 -4.60 -6.37 6.56
C ALA A 182 -6.11 -6.22 6.41
N GLN A 183 -6.78 -5.91 7.53
CA GLN A 183 -8.18 -5.50 7.54
C GLN A 183 -8.30 -4.02 7.19
N ARG A 184 -9.23 -3.68 6.29
CA ARG A 184 -9.42 -2.32 5.76
C ARG A 184 -10.89 -1.96 5.70
N SER A 185 -11.19 -0.67 5.77
CA SER A 185 -12.52 -0.14 5.49
C SER A 185 -12.60 0.32 4.04
N MET A 186 -13.68 -0.05 3.37
CA MET A 186 -14.00 0.32 1.99
C MET A 186 -15.31 1.11 2.03
N LYS A 187 -15.26 2.41 1.72
CA LYS A 187 -16.46 3.26 1.69
C LYS A 187 -16.93 3.39 0.26
N MET A 188 -18.17 3.04 0.02
CA MET A 188 -18.83 3.23 -1.27
C MET A 188 -19.84 4.35 -1.18
N THR A 189 -19.98 5.13 -2.26
CA THR A 189 -21.05 6.12 -2.45
C THR A 189 -21.63 6.00 -3.87
N VAL A 190 -22.96 5.96 -4.00
CA VAL A 190 -23.63 6.04 -5.30
C VAL A 190 -23.57 7.48 -5.79
N LEU A 191 -23.03 7.71 -6.98
CA LEU A 191 -22.82 9.06 -7.50
C LEU A 191 -23.89 9.53 -8.47
N ALA A 192 -24.24 8.70 -9.45
CA ALA A 192 -25.19 9.04 -10.51
C ALA A 192 -25.56 7.79 -11.32
N GLU A 193 -26.58 7.91 -12.16
CA GLU A 193 -26.75 7.02 -13.32
C GLU A 193 -26.25 7.71 -14.59
N GLU A 194 -25.42 7.01 -15.36
CA GLU A 194 -24.84 7.51 -16.62
C GLU A 194 -25.04 6.47 -17.72
N THR A 195 -25.15 6.91 -18.97
CA THR A 195 -25.06 6.00 -20.13
C THR A 195 -23.60 5.91 -20.56
N ILE A 196 -23.08 4.70 -20.69
CA ILE A 196 -21.71 4.43 -21.12
C ILE A 196 -21.70 3.48 -22.33
N SER A 197 -20.79 3.71 -23.26
CA SER A 197 -20.50 2.76 -24.32
C SER A 197 -19.56 1.66 -23.82
N VAL A 198 -20.01 0.41 -23.84
CA VAL A 198 -19.23 -0.79 -23.54
C VAL A 198 -19.52 -1.85 -24.60
N MET A 199 -18.48 -2.50 -25.13
CA MET A 199 -18.62 -3.48 -26.23
C MET A 199 -19.40 -2.94 -27.45
N ASN A 200 -19.25 -1.64 -27.76
CA ASN A 200 -19.97 -0.90 -28.81
C ASN A 200 -21.50 -0.85 -28.61
N GLN A 201 -21.98 -0.97 -27.38
CA GLN A 201 -23.37 -0.80 -27.01
C GLN A 201 -23.50 0.27 -25.93
N GLU A 202 -24.51 1.12 -26.07
CA GLU A 202 -24.86 2.10 -25.05
C GLU A 202 -25.64 1.42 -23.93
N GLU A 203 -25.06 1.35 -22.75
CA GLU A 203 -25.66 0.76 -21.57
C GLU A 203 -25.84 1.81 -20.47
N ARG A 204 -27.00 1.79 -19.83
CA ARG A 204 -27.29 2.65 -18.67
C ARG A 204 -26.73 1.97 -17.42
N ALA A 205 -25.85 2.68 -16.71
CA ALA A 205 -25.09 2.15 -15.59
C ALA A 205 -25.15 3.05 -14.36
N LYS A 206 -25.17 2.44 -13.17
CA LYS A 206 -25.02 3.12 -11.89
C LYS A 206 -23.54 3.33 -11.61
N LYS A 207 -23.13 4.58 -11.45
CA LYS A 207 -21.75 4.96 -11.12
C LYS A 207 -21.57 4.98 -9.61
N LEU A 208 -20.59 4.21 -9.15
CA LEU A 208 -20.19 4.09 -7.75
C LEU A 208 -18.81 4.71 -7.57
N SER A 209 -18.65 5.52 -6.53
CA SER A 209 -17.35 5.84 -5.97
C SER A 209 -17.01 4.79 -4.92
N VAL A 210 -15.87 4.13 -5.08
CA VAL A 210 -15.29 3.20 -4.13
C VAL A 210 -14.04 3.83 -3.56
N ASP A 211 -14.13 4.39 -2.35
CA ASP A 211 -12.96 4.82 -1.61
C ASP A 211 -12.30 3.59 -0.98
N PHE A 212 -11.20 3.18 -1.61
CA PHE A 212 -10.30 2.17 -1.10
C PHE A 212 -8.97 2.84 -0.78
N MET A 213 -8.60 2.83 0.50
CA MET A 213 -7.31 3.34 0.99
C MET A 213 -7.11 4.85 0.77
N GLY A 214 -8.19 5.64 0.88
CA GLY A 214 -8.16 7.09 0.69
C GLY A 214 -8.06 7.51 -0.79
N THR A 215 -8.19 6.56 -1.70
CA THR A 215 -8.18 6.79 -3.14
C THR A 215 -9.56 6.44 -3.71
N PRO A 216 -10.33 7.44 -4.19
CA PRO A 216 -11.58 7.15 -4.86
C PRO A 216 -11.28 6.44 -6.19
N GLN A 217 -11.87 5.27 -6.35
CA GLN A 217 -11.98 4.52 -7.59
C GLN A 217 -13.43 4.60 -8.07
N PHE A 218 -13.67 4.40 -9.36
CA PHE A 218 -15.02 4.43 -9.91
C PHE A 218 -15.38 3.09 -10.51
N ALA A 219 -16.61 2.65 -10.31
CA ALA A 219 -17.16 1.46 -10.95
C ALA A 219 -18.52 1.81 -11.58
N TRP A 220 -18.78 1.29 -12.77
CA TRP A 220 -20.05 1.40 -13.46
C TRP A 220 -20.71 0.03 -13.48
N ILE A 221 -21.88 -0.04 -12.87
CA ILE A 221 -22.64 -1.28 -12.69
C ILE A 221 -23.86 -1.25 -13.60
N GLY A 222 -24.02 -2.27 -14.43
CA GLY A 222 -25.18 -2.46 -15.30
C GLY A 222 -26.45 -2.80 -14.51
N LYS A 223 -27.60 -2.74 -15.18
CA LYS A 223 -28.90 -3.04 -14.55
C LYS A 223 -29.04 -4.48 -14.04
N ASP A 224 -28.30 -5.41 -14.63
CA ASP A 224 -28.24 -6.81 -14.24
C ASP A 224 -27.21 -7.08 -13.13
N GLY A 225 -26.61 -6.02 -12.58
CA GLY A 225 -25.57 -6.12 -11.57
C GLY A 225 -24.17 -6.42 -12.13
N THR A 226 -24.00 -6.53 -13.44
CA THR A 226 -22.67 -6.77 -14.00
C THR A 226 -21.78 -5.53 -13.90
N VAL A 227 -20.50 -5.72 -13.59
CA VAL A 227 -19.52 -4.64 -13.63
C VAL A 227 -19.14 -4.38 -15.09
N LEU A 228 -19.47 -3.19 -15.59
CA LEU A 228 -19.25 -2.81 -16.99
C LEU A 228 -17.90 -2.11 -17.19
N ARG A 229 -17.51 -1.25 -16.25
CA ARG A 229 -16.24 -0.50 -16.27
C ARG A 229 -15.74 -0.24 -14.86
N GLU A 230 -14.42 -0.23 -14.67
CA GLU A 230 -13.77 0.28 -13.46
C GLU A 230 -12.68 1.28 -13.85
N GLU A 231 -12.49 2.33 -13.05
CA GLU A 231 -11.42 3.31 -13.20
C GLU A 231 -10.68 3.49 -11.89
N GLY A 232 -9.36 3.29 -11.96
CA GLY A 232 -8.45 3.39 -10.83
C GLY A 232 -7.42 4.51 -11.00
N ALA A 233 -6.38 4.46 -10.17
CA ALA A 233 -5.27 5.40 -10.23
C ALA A 233 -4.34 5.12 -11.44
N LEU A 234 -3.43 6.06 -11.71
CA LEU A 234 -2.35 5.91 -12.71
C LEU A 234 -2.83 5.61 -14.14
N GLY A 235 -4.06 6.03 -14.47
CA GLY A 235 -4.68 5.81 -15.77
C GLY A 235 -5.12 4.37 -16.02
N ILE A 236 -5.22 3.55 -14.97
CA ILE A 236 -5.72 2.17 -15.08
C ILE A 236 -7.23 2.18 -15.22
N ARG A 237 -7.74 1.50 -16.24
CA ARG A 237 -9.16 1.34 -16.53
C ARG A 237 -9.44 -0.10 -16.93
N LEU A 238 -10.51 -0.68 -16.40
CA LEU A 238 -10.99 -2.00 -16.78
C LEU A 238 -12.30 -1.84 -17.54
N GLU A 239 -12.47 -2.59 -18.63
CA GLU A 239 -13.72 -2.61 -19.39
C GLU A 239 -14.17 -4.03 -19.71
N ARG A 240 -15.46 -4.28 -19.49
CA ARG A 240 -16.09 -5.55 -19.80
C ARG A 240 -15.91 -5.90 -21.27
N THR A 241 -15.65 -7.18 -21.52
CA THR A 241 -15.42 -7.74 -22.84
C THR A 241 -15.82 -9.22 -22.86
N THR A 242 -15.69 -9.87 -24.01
CA THR A 242 -15.82 -11.33 -24.12
C THR A 242 -14.52 -12.03 -23.70
N GLN A 243 -14.62 -13.28 -23.25
CA GLN A 243 -13.45 -14.13 -22.99
C GLN A 243 -12.49 -14.17 -24.19
N LYS A 244 -13.03 -14.34 -25.39
CA LYS A 244 -12.24 -14.41 -26.63
C LYS A 244 -11.39 -13.15 -26.81
N GLU A 245 -11.99 -11.96 -26.69
CA GLU A 245 -11.26 -10.70 -26.84
C GLU A 245 -10.32 -10.42 -25.66
N ALA A 246 -10.66 -10.81 -24.43
CA ALA A 246 -9.78 -10.67 -23.27
C ALA A 246 -8.44 -11.42 -23.48
N LEU A 247 -8.52 -12.67 -23.95
CA LEU A 247 -7.39 -13.58 -24.09
C LEU A 247 -6.52 -13.36 -25.34
N ARG A 248 -6.88 -12.40 -26.22
CA ARG A 248 -6.11 -12.06 -27.43
C ARG A 248 -4.75 -11.44 -27.11
N LYS A 249 -3.68 -12.25 -27.24
CA LYS A 249 -2.31 -11.85 -26.87
C LYS A 249 -1.67 -10.83 -27.80
N ASP A 250 -2.10 -10.78 -29.06
CA ASP A 250 -1.69 -9.82 -30.09
C ASP A 250 -2.06 -8.37 -29.75
N THR A 251 -2.96 -8.18 -28.79
CA THR A 251 -3.45 -6.86 -28.38
C THR A 251 -2.72 -6.26 -27.19
N PHE A 252 -1.79 -6.99 -26.55
CA PHE A 252 -1.02 -6.45 -25.43
C PHE A 252 0.09 -5.52 -25.91
N SER A 253 0.07 -4.27 -25.45
CA SER A 253 1.13 -3.28 -25.68
C SER A 253 1.95 -3.04 -24.42
N GLU A 254 3.14 -2.44 -24.59
CA GLU A 254 3.93 -1.97 -23.44
C GLU A 254 3.21 -0.84 -22.74
N SER A 255 3.16 -0.91 -21.41
CA SER A 255 2.58 0.13 -20.56
C SER A 255 3.54 1.34 -20.47
N SER A 256 3.00 2.52 -20.20
CA SER A 256 3.83 3.66 -19.74
C SER A 256 4.51 3.28 -18.42
N ASP A 257 5.72 3.83 -18.17
CA ASP A 257 6.45 3.58 -16.92
C ASP A 257 5.67 4.14 -15.72
N LEU A 258 5.18 3.24 -14.86
CA LEU A 258 4.39 3.61 -13.68
C LEU A 258 5.21 4.35 -12.63
N THR A 259 6.51 4.04 -12.52
CA THR A 259 7.40 4.68 -11.55
C THR A 259 7.61 6.15 -11.92
N GLU A 260 7.81 6.43 -13.21
CA GLU A 260 7.88 7.82 -13.69
C GLU A 260 6.52 8.52 -13.57
N ALA A 261 5.42 7.86 -13.95
CA ALA A 261 4.07 8.44 -13.88
C ALA A 261 3.65 8.80 -12.44
N ALA A 262 4.09 8.05 -11.44
CA ALA A 262 3.81 8.32 -10.03
C ALA A 262 4.73 9.38 -9.40
N SER A 263 5.91 9.62 -9.97
CA SER A 263 6.92 10.52 -9.39
C SER A 263 6.54 12.00 -9.45
N VAL A 264 7.13 12.81 -8.56
CA VAL A 264 6.93 14.25 -8.49
C VAL A 264 8.10 14.98 -9.15
N LEU A 265 7.84 15.88 -10.09
CA LEU A 265 8.89 16.69 -10.72
C LEU A 265 9.52 17.65 -9.70
N ALA A 266 10.85 17.73 -9.67
CA ALA A 266 11.54 18.75 -8.89
C ALA A 266 11.62 20.07 -9.66
N ASN A 267 11.49 21.20 -8.96
CA ASN A 267 11.64 22.53 -9.56
C ASN A 267 13.11 22.90 -9.87
N ARG A 268 14.08 22.17 -9.31
CA ARG A 268 15.52 22.37 -9.55
C ARG A 268 16.30 21.08 -9.28
N SER A 269 17.52 21.02 -9.82
CA SER A 269 18.43 19.90 -9.57
C SER A 269 19.11 20.01 -8.19
N ILE A 270 19.32 18.87 -7.53
CA ILE A 270 20.10 18.73 -6.30
C ILE A 270 21.40 17.96 -6.63
N PRO A 271 22.50 18.63 -6.98
CA PRO A 271 23.79 17.96 -7.17
C PRO A 271 24.36 17.51 -5.82
N ASN A 272 25.12 16.41 -5.82
CA ASN A 272 25.82 15.88 -4.63
C ASN A 272 24.92 15.77 -3.38
N ALA A 273 23.70 15.24 -3.56
CA ALA A 273 22.69 15.14 -2.49
C ALA A 273 23.22 14.47 -1.20
N ASN A 274 24.15 13.53 -1.35
CA ASN A 274 24.81 12.82 -0.25
C ASN A 274 25.68 13.71 0.65
N GLU A 275 26.19 14.84 0.17
CA GLU A 275 27.04 15.77 0.92
C GLU A 275 26.25 16.80 1.73
N LEU A 276 24.98 16.99 1.38
CA LEU A 276 24.11 17.97 2.01
C LEU A 276 23.79 17.61 3.47
N LYS A 277 23.67 18.65 4.29
CA LYS A 277 23.31 18.61 5.71
C LYS A 277 21.86 18.95 5.95
N GLU A 278 21.22 19.70 5.05
CA GLU A 278 19.84 20.14 5.18
C GLU A 278 19.13 20.28 3.81
N LEU A 279 17.87 19.87 3.76
CA LEU A 279 16.96 20.14 2.66
C LEU A 279 15.67 20.78 3.21
N ARG A 280 15.19 21.83 2.54
CA ARG A 280 13.90 22.47 2.83
C ARG A 280 13.03 22.44 1.59
N VAL A 281 11.82 21.91 1.74
CA VAL A 281 10.82 21.83 0.66
C VAL A 281 9.46 22.34 1.12
N ILE A 282 8.68 22.90 0.22
CA ILE A 282 7.23 23.10 0.40
C ILE A 282 6.53 21.83 -0.07
N LEU A 283 5.55 21.36 0.71
CA LEU A 283 4.65 20.26 0.34
C LEU A 283 3.20 20.75 0.29
N GLU A 284 2.52 20.50 -0.83
CA GLU A 284 1.11 20.86 -1.03
C GLU A 284 0.32 19.74 -1.72
N GLY A 285 -1.01 19.88 -1.77
CA GLY A 285 -1.91 18.99 -2.49
C GLY A 285 -2.26 17.69 -1.77
N MET A 286 -1.79 17.51 -0.54
CA MET A 286 -1.93 16.29 0.27
C MET A 286 -2.53 16.60 1.64
N GLY A 287 -3.42 15.73 2.11
CA GLY A 287 -3.88 15.74 3.49
C GLY A 287 -2.75 15.30 4.43
N THR A 288 -2.60 15.98 5.57
CA THR A 288 -1.48 15.73 6.50
C THR A 288 -1.83 14.82 7.66
N ASP A 289 -3.11 14.53 7.90
CA ASP A 289 -3.60 13.91 9.13
C ASP A 289 -3.08 12.48 9.38
N ARG A 290 -2.71 11.76 8.32
CA ARG A 290 -2.17 10.38 8.38
C ARG A 290 -0.67 10.30 8.16
N LEU A 291 0.02 11.44 8.05
CA LEU A 291 1.42 11.49 7.65
C LEU A 291 2.34 11.82 8.81
N LEU A 292 3.47 11.12 8.88
CA LEU A 292 4.53 11.32 9.86
C LEU A 292 5.57 12.31 9.34
N LEU A 293 5.16 13.57 9.19
CA LEU A 293 6.01 14.64 8.63
C LEU A 293 6.97 15.28 9.66
N ASP A 294 6.67 15.19 10.95
CA ASP A 294 7.51 15.74 12.03
C ASP A 294 8.15 14.63 12.88
N GLY A 295 9.31 14.92 13.50
CA GLY A 295 10.02 14.04 14.42
C GLY A 295 11.30 13.41 13.86
N GLY A 296 12.29 13.22 14.73
CA GLY A 296 13.61 12.70 14.35
C GLY A 296 14.39 13.71 13.52
N ARG A 297 14.69 13.34 12.27
CA ARG A 297 15.48 14.17 11.35
C ARG A 297 14.66 15.23 10.59
N GLN A 298 13.34 15.22 10.74
CA GLN A 298 12.43 16.12 10.01
C GLN A 298 11.64 17.02 10.95
N SER A 299 11.30 18.22 10.49
CA SER A 299 10.26 19.05 11.09
C SER A 299 9.37 19.68 10.03
N PHE A 300 8.07 19.73 10.29
CA PHE A 300 7.06 20.25 9.37
C PHE A 300 6.32 21.43 9.99
N LYS A 301 6.49 22.62 9.42
CA LYS A 301 5.85 23.86 9.89
C LYS A 301 5.38 24.69 8.71
N GLU A 302 4.13 25.15 8.75
CA GLU A 302 3.56 26.04 7.72
C GLU A 302 3.81 25.54 6.28
N LYS A 303 3.56 24.23 6.04
CA LYS A 303 3.81 23.52 4.77
C LYS A 303 5.29 23.31 4.38
N VAL A 304 6.23 23.82 5.16
CA VAL A 304 7.66 23.62 4.93
C VAL A 304 8.13 22.39 5.69
N LEU A 305 8.59 21.38 4.96
CA LEU A 305 9.32 20.24 5.48
C LEU A 305 10.82 20.54 5.47
N THR A 306 11.44 20.49 6.64
CA THR A 306 12.90 20.64 6.81
C THR A 306 13.48 19.29 7.22
N VAL A 307 14.41 18.77 6.45
CA VAL A 307 15.13 17.51 6.72
C VAL A 307 16.59 17.82 7.01
N ARG A 308 17.11 17.32 8.14
CA ARG A 308 18.51 17.50 8.56
C ARG A 308 19.22 16.15 8.57
N LYS A 309 20.50 16.10 8.21
CA LYS A 309 21.27 14.84 8.24
C LYS A 309 21.64 14.47 9.68
N GLU A 310 21.44 13.22 10.07
CA GLU A 310 21.75 12.76 11.42
C GLU A 310 23.27 12.67 11.65
N PRO A 311 23.78 13.12 12.81
CA PRO A 311 25.19 12.92 13.15
C PRO A 311 25.45 11.49 13.64
N VAL A 312 26.33 10.75 12.96
CA VAL A 312 26.71 9.36 13.32
C VAL A 312 28.06 9.27 14.06
N LEU A 313 28.96 10.24 13.88
CA LEU A 313 30.31 10.25 14.45
C LEU A 313 30.35 10.03 15.97
N ASN A 314 29.37 10.58 16.70
CA ASN A 314 29.30 10.51 18.17
C ASN A 314 28.73 9.17 18.69
N LEU A 315 28.33 8.23 17.83
CA LEU A 315 27.74 6.94 18.21
C LEU A 315 28.76 5.79 18.21
N THR A 316 30.00 6.06 17.80
CA THR A 316 31.05 5.06 17.54
C THR A 316 31.65 4.43 18.79
N THR A 317 31.47 5.01 19.98
CA THR A 317 32.16 4.62 21.22
C THR A 317 31.38 3.65 22.10
N GLU A 318 30.08 3.44 21.87
CA GLU A 318 29.28 2.54 22.71
C GLU A 318 29.28 1.10 22.15
N LYS A 319 29.66 0.14 22.99
CA LYS A 319 29.48 -1.30 22.71
C LYS A 319 27.99 -1.63 22.55
N LYS A 320 27.71 -2.79 21.94
CA LYS A 320 26.36 -3.35 21.72
C LYS A 320 25.37 -2.95 22.81
N ARG A 321 24.31 -2.23 22.44
CA ARG A 321 23.22 -1.91 23.36
C ARG A 321 22.26 -3.10 23.50
N GLU A 322 21.82 -3.36 24.73
CA GLU A 322 20.70 -4.26 24.97
C GLU A 322 19.40 -3.46 24.98
N PHE A 323 18.51 -3.74 24.03
CA PHE A 323 17.19 -3.14 23.96
C PHE A 323 16.17 -4.06 24.65
N LYS A 324 15.38 -3.52 25.59
CA LYS A 324 14.33 -4.22 26.35
C LYS A 324 13.07 -3.35 26.45
N GLY A 325 11.91 -3.96 26.73
CA GLY A 325 10.66 -3.22 26.93
C GLY A 325 10.04 -2.73 25.62
N GLU A 326 9.87 -1.42 25.47
CA GLU A 326 9.20 -0.80 24.31
C GLU A 326 9.85 -1.10 22.94
N TRP A 327 11.11 -1.54 22.96
CA TRP A 327 11.88 -1.90 21.76
C TRP A 327 11.58 -3.31 21.23
N THR A 328 10.94 -4.17 22.01
CA THR A 328 10.70 -5.57 21.64
C THR A 328 9.95 -5.69 20.32
N LYS A 329 8.91 -4.86 20.11
CA LYS A 329 8.15 -4.82 18.84
C LYS A 329 9.01 -4.50 17.60
N TYR A 330 10.13 -3.80 17.78
CA TYR A 330 11.05 -3.43 16.70
C TYR A 330 12.16 -4.46 16.49
N LEU A 331 12.19 -5.53 17.28
CA LEU A 331 13.08 -6.68 17.17
C LEU A 331 12.35 -7.95 16.72
N GLU A 332 11.05 -8.04 17.02
CA GLU A 332 10.19 -9.17 16.65
C GLU A 332 10.09 -9.38 15.14
N ALA A 333 9.84 -10.63 14.75
CA ALA A 333 9.57 -10.99 13.37
C ALA A 333 8.13 -10.63 12.98
N THR A 334 7.91 -10.27 11.72
CA THR A 334 6.58 -10.05 11.13
C THR A 334 6.45 -10.86 9.83
N PRO A 335 5.27 -10.96 9.20
CA PRO A 335 5.11 -11.66 7.92
C PRO A 335 6.09 -11.24 6.83
N PHE A 336 6.43 -9.95 6.78
CA PHE A 336 7.32 -9.37 5.77
C PHE A 336 8.79 -9.31 6.23
N ILE A 337 9.04 -9.31 7.55
CA ILE A 337 10.36 -9.15 8.18
C ILE A 337 10.65 -10.41 9.02
N GLN A 338 11.05 -11.50 8.37
CA GLN A 338 11.25 -12.80 9.02
C GLN A 338 12.58 -12.93 9.80
N SER A 339 12.86 -11.98 10.70
CA SER A 339 14.11 -11.89 11.48
C SER A 339 14.42 -13.13 12.33
N ALA A 340 13.39 -13.89 12.73
CA ALA A 340 13.54 -15.13 13.50
C ALA A 340 13.91 -16.36 12.65
N HIS A 341 13.89 -16.26 11.32
CA HIS A 341 14.17 -17.40 10.44
C HIS A 341 15.65 -17.84 10.53
N PRO A 342 15.97 -19.14 10.63
CA PRO A 342 17.35 -19.61 10.79
C PRO A 342 18.33 -19.13 9.72
N GLU A 343 17.92 -19.06 8.45
CA GLU A 343 18.77 -18.54 7.36
C GLU A 343 19.09 -17.05 7.52
N ILE A 344 18.13 -16.23 7.96
CA ILE A 344 18.35 -14.81 8.22
C ILE A 344 19.33 -14.64 9.39
N GLN A 345 19.13 -15.40 10.48
CA GLN A 345 20.01 -15.35 11.64
C GLN A 345 21.44 -15.83 11.32
N ALA A 346 21.56 -16.89 10.53
CA ALA A 346 22.85 -17.40 10.07
C ALA A 346 23.56 -16.35 9.21
N LYS A 347 22.84 -15.72 8.27
CA LYS A 347 23.42 -14.68 7.42
C LYS A 347 23.82 -13.43 8.21
N ALA A 348 22.99 -12.99 9.16
CA ALA A 348 23.33 -11.88 10.04
C ALA A 348 24.65 -12.14 10.79
N LYS A 349 24.81 -13.34 11.38
CA LYS A 349 26.05 -13.75 12.08
C LYS A 349 27.29 -13.85 11.19
N GLU A 350 27.11 -14.08 9.89
CA GLU A 350 28.21 -14.06 8.90
C GLU A 350 28.66 -12.62 8.58
N ILE A 351 27.71 -11.68 8.52
CA ILE A 351 28.00 -10.29 8.15
C ILE A 351 28.62 -9.51 9.32
N VAL A 352 28.16 -9.74 10.55
CA VAL A 352 28.55 -8.93 11.72
C VAL A 352 29.22 -9.76 12.82
N SER A 353 30.18 -9.15 13.52
CA SER A 353 30.85 -9.75 14.68
C SER A 353 30.22 -9.32 16.00
N LYS A 354 30.47 -10.10 17.06
CA LYS A 354 30.03 -9.76 18.43
C LYS A 354 30.75 -8.53 18.98
N GLU A 355 31.96 -8.26 18.51
CA GLU A 355 32.83 -7.17 18.93
C GLU A 355 32.51 -5.85 18.18
N ASP A 356 31.79 -5.92 17.07
CA ASP A 356 31.38 -4.74 16.31
C ASP A 356 30.47 -3.82 17.16
N SER A 357 30.72 -2.52 17.10
CA SER A 357 29.79 -1.51 17.60
C SER A 357 28.52 -1.46 16.73
N ASP A 358 27.42 -0.93 17.24
CA ASP A 358 26.16 -0.90 16.49
C ASP A 358 26.30 -0.13 15.17
N VAL A 359 27.11 0.94 15.14
CA VAL A 359 27.45 1.70 13.91
C VAL A 359 28.18 0.82 12.89
N VAL A 360 29.16 0.04 13.33
CA VAL A 360 29.92 -0.87 12.45
C VAL A 360 29.02 -1.98 11.92
N ARG A 361 28.17 -2.57 12.78
CA ARG A 361 27.20 -3.59 12.37
C ARG A 361 26.25 -3.04 11.31
N THR A 362 25.63 -1.89 11.57
CA THR A 362 24.73 -1.24 10.61
C THR A 362 25.43 -0.97 9.28
N THR A 363 26.65 -0.43 9.31
CA THR A 363 27.42 -0.15 8.09
C THR A 363 27.67 -1.43 7.28
N LYS A 364 28.09 -2.52 7.93
CA LYS A 364 28.31 -3.82 7.28
C LYS A 364 27.02 -4.39 6.69
N LEU A 365 25.91 -4.31 7.43
CA LEU A 365 24.60 -4.78 6.97
C LEU A 365 24.11 -4.01 5.74
N VAL A 366 24.13 -2.67 5.79
CA VAL A 366 23.73 -1.79 4.67
C VAL A 366 24.56 -2.09 3.43
N ASN A 367 25.90 -2.11 3.58
CA ASN A 367 26.81 -2.38 2.46
C ASN A 367 26.61 -3.78 1.88
N TRP A 368 26.42 -4.78 2.74
CA TRP A 368 26.20 -6.14 2.27
C TRP A 368 24.91 -6.25 1.45
N VAL A 369 23.79 -5.68 1.93
CA VAL A 369 22.53 -5.70 1.17
C VAL A 369 22.71 -4.95 -0.16
N HIS A 370 23.31 -3.76 -0.14
CA HIS A 370 23.55 -2.95 -1.34
C HIS A 370 24.36 -3.68 -2.42
N GLN A 371 25.38 -4.44 -2.01
CA GLN A 371 26.31 -5.12 -2.91
C GLN A 371 25.80 -6.49 -3.38
N ASN A 372 24.97 -7.16 -2.59
CA ASN A 372 24.58 -8.55 -2.81
C ASN A 372 23.15 -8.74 -3.30
N ILE A 373 22.36 -7.66 -3.37
CA ILE A 373 21.00 -7.68 -3.92
C ILE A 373 20.97 -6.88 -5.21
N GLN A 374 20.59 -7.54 -6.30
CA GLN A 374 20.45 -6.90 -7.60
C GLN A 374 19.21 -6.00 -7.61
N LYS A 375 19.41 -4.71 -7.93
CA LYS A 375 18.34 -3.72 -8.02
C LYS A 375 17.51 -3.94 -9.28
N ARG A 376 16.31 -4.48 -9.12
CA ARG A 376 15.32 -4.65 -10.19
C ARG A 376 13.92 -4.47 -9.60
N PRO A 377 12.98 -3.85 -10.33
CA PRO A 377 11.60 -3.78 -9.89
C PRO A 377 11.09 -5.19 -9.63
N VAL A 378 10.33 -5.36 -8.55
CA VAL A 378 9.70 -6.64 -8.24
C VAL A 378 8.27 -6.35 -7.82
N PHE A 379 7.33 -6.81 -8.63
CA PHE A 379 5.92 -6.76 -8.25
C PHE A 379 5.56 -7.98 -7.40
N SER A 380 5.96 -7.96 -6.13
CA SER A 380 5.62 -9.02 -5.19
C SER A 380 5.19 -8.46 -3.84
N VAL A 381 4.68 -9.32 -2.97
CA VAL A 381 4.50 -8.98 -1.57
C VAL A 381 5.87 -9.07 -0.89
N PRO A 382 6.40 -7.99 -0.28
CA PRO A 382 7.78 -7.95 0.20
C PRO A 382 8.10 -9.07 1.19
N ASN A 383 9.22 -9.76 0.97
CA ASN A 383 9.59 -10.94 1.77
C ASN A 383 11.11 -11.01 1.99
N ALA A 384 11.55 -10.86 3.24
CA ALA A 384 12.98 -10.81 3.55
C ALA A 384 13.70 -12.13 3.24
N LEU A 385 13.07 -13.28 3.49
CA LEU A 385 13.67 -14.60 3.23
C LEU A 385 13.82 -14.88 1.74
N GLU A 386 12.79 -14.58 0.93
CA GLU A 386 12.87 -14.73 -0.52
C GLU A 386 13.88 -13.77 -1.12
N THR A 387 13.95 -12.52 -0.64
CA THR A 387 14.97 -11.57 -1.07
C THR A 387 16.38 -12.11 -0.81
N LEU A 388 16.62 -12.68 0.38
CA LEU A 388 17.91 -13.30 0.72
C LEU A 388 18.25 -14.47 -0.23
N ARG A 389 17.28 -15.28 -0.61
CA ARG A 389 17.48 -16.44 -1.48
C ARG A 389 17.65 -16.05 -2.96
N ASN A 390 16.80 -15.15 -3.45
CA ASN A 390 16.73 -14.77 -4.87
C ASN A 390 17.76 -13.71 -5.27
N ARG A 391 18.30 -12.95 -4.30
CA ARG A 391 19.35 -11.92 -4.54
C ARG A 391 18.95 -10.82 -5.52
N VAL A 392 17.66 -10.51 -5.57
CA VAL A 392 17.10 -9.49 -6.46
C VAL A 392 15.92 -8.83 -5.77
N GLY A 393 15.66 -7.56 -6.07
CA GLY A 393 14.58 -6.80 -5.42
C GLY A 393 14.66 -5.31 -5.70
N ASP A 394 13.58 -4.59 -5.38
CA ASP A 394 13.56 -3.13 -5.38
C ASP A 394 13.67 -2.56 -3.96
N CYS A 395 13.26 -1.31 -3.76
CA CYS A 395 13.33 -0.65 -2.47
C CYS A 395 12.61 -1.41 -1.35
N ASN A 396 11.51 -2.09 -1.66
CA ASN A 396 10.77 -2.84 -0.65
C ASN A 396 11.55 -4.07 -0.19
N GLU A 397 12.04 -4.88 -1.13
CA GLU A 397 12.86 -6.06 -0.83
C GLU A 397 14.15 -5.70 -0.08
N HIS A 398 14.83 -4.62 -0.48
CA HIS A 398 16.02 -4.13 0.22
C HIS A 398 15.68 -3.70 1.65
N ALA A 399 14.58 -2.97 1.83
CA ALA A 399 14.17 -2.46 3.14
C ALA A 399 13.74 -3.56 4.10
N VAL A 400 12.97 -4.56 3.64
CA VAL A 400 12.56 -5.69 4.50
C VAL A 400 13.75 -6.60 4.84
N LEU A 401 14.67 -6.84 3.90
CA LEU A 401 15.86 -7.65 4.17
C LEU A 401 16.82 -6.95 5.15
N LEU A 402 17.08 -5.66 4.96
CA LEU A 402 17.92 -4.89 5.89
C LEU A 402 17.28 -4.87 7.29
N ALA A 403 15.96 -4.66 7.38
CA ALA A 403 15.25 -4.74 8.66
C ALA A 403 15.41 -6.13 9.31
N ALA A 404 15.24 -7.21 8.55
CA ALA A 404 15.32 -8.56 9.08
C ALA A 404 16.73 -8.90 9.61
N LEU A 405 17.78 -8.52 8.86
CA LEU A 405 19.17 -8.72 9.27
C LEU A 405 19.55 -7.84 10.47
N ALA A 406 19.06 -6.60 10.52
CA ALA A 406 19.27 -5.70 11.66
C ALA A 406 18.61 -6.26 12.94
N ARG A 407 17.34 -6.66 12.86
CA ARG A 407 16.60 -7.28 13.98
C ARG A 407 17.27 -8.56 14.46
N ALA A 408 17.70 -9.44 13.55
CA ALA A 408 18.45 -10.65 13.87
C ALA A 408 19.81 -10.37 14.53
N SER A 409 20.38 -9.17 14.30
CA SER A 409 21.61 -8.69 14.94
C SER A 409 21.36 -7.96 16.26
N GLY A 410 20.09 -7.85 16.71
CA GLY A 410 19.69 -7.15 17.93
C GLY A 410 19.59 -5.63 17.78
N ILE A 411 19.48 -5.12 16.55
CA ILE A 411 19.29 -3.69 16.26
C ILE A 411 17.81 -3.45 15.96
N PRO A 412 17.08 -2.66 16.78
CA PRO A 412 15.70 -2.31 16.50
C PRO A 412 15.60 -1.60 15.16
N ALA A 413 14.69 -2.07 14.30
CA ALA A 413 14.59 -1.60 12.93
C ALA A 413 13.14 -1.41 12.51
N GLU A 414 12.89 -0.36 11.75
CA GLU A 414 11.61 -0.08 11.12
C GLU A 414 11.82 0.37 9.67
N ILE A 415 10.75 0.36 8.88
CA ILE A 415 10.76 0.81 7.49
C ILE A 415 10.04 2.15 7.45
N GLU A 416 10.65 3.12 6.79
CA GLU A 416 10.04 4.41 6.45
C GLU A 416 9.79 4.45 4.96
N ALA A 417 8.76 5.18 4.55
CA ALA A 417 8.51 5.41 3.14
C ALA A 417 8.02 6.84 2.89
N GLY A 418 8.22 7.29 1.67
CA GLY A 418 7.94 8.66 1.25
C GLY A 418 8.60 8.95 -0.08
N LEU A 419 9.25 10.10 -0.22
CA LEU A 419 9.87 10.53 -1.47
C LEU A 419 11.40 10.62 -1.36
N VAL A 420 12.11 10.24 -2.41
CA VAL A 420 13.57 10.40 -2.53
C VAL A 420 13.92 11.05 -3.86
N TYR A 421 14.85 12.01 -3.84
CA TYR A 421 15.27 12.71 -5.06
C TYR A 421 16.23 11.85 -5.89
N GLN A 422 15.96 11.74 -7.18
CA GLN A 422 16.87 11.17 -8.17
C GLN A 422 16.63 11.82 -9.53
N ASN A 423 17.71 12.28 -10.19
CA ASN A 423 17.68 12.74 -11.58
C ASN A 423 16.57 13.77 -11.91
N GLY A 424 16.38 14.78 -11.07
CA GLY A 424 15.40 15.85 -11.30
C GLY A 424 13.97 15.52 -10.86
N ARG A 425 13.75 14.37 -10.23
CA ARG A 425 12.43 13.92 -9.78
C ARG A 425 12.50 13.35 -8.36
N PHE A 426 11.36 13.34 -7.68
CA PHE A 426 11.17 12.67 -6.40
C PHE A 426 10.35 11.41 -6.62
N TYR A 427 10.93 10.25 -6.33
CA TYR A 427 10.30 8.95 -6.48
C TYR A 427 9.81 8.42 -5.14
N TYR A 428 8.69 7.71 -5.16
CA TYR A 428 8.27 6.95 -4.00
C TYR A 428 9.31 5.88 -3.67
N HIS A 429 9.69 5.82 -2.39
CA HIS A 429 10.77 4.96 -1.94
C HIS A 429 10.51 4.43 -0.54
N ALA A 430 11.06 3.25 -0.24
CA ALA A 430 11.10 2.66 1.09
C ALA A 430 12.56 2.50 1.53
N TRP A 431 12.86 2.90 2.76
CA TRP A 431 14.18 2.79 3.39
C TRP A 431 14.04 2.41 4.86
N ASN A 432 15.14 2.27 5.58
CA ASN A 432 15.12 1.85 6.98
C ASN A 432 15.44 2.98 7.94
N VAL A 433 14.93 2.83 9.16
CA VAL A 433 15.39 3.58 10.32
C VAL A 433 15.80 2.59 11.41
N LEU A 434 17.02 2.75 11.94
CA LEU A 434 17.67 1.82 12.84
C LEU A 434 17.99 2.52 14.16
N HIS A 435 17.69 1.88 15.29
CA HIS A 435 17.88 2.49 16.60
C HIS A 435 19.27 2.19 17.17
N LEU A 436 20.13 3.20 17.20
CA LEU A 436 21.52 3.12 17.68
C LEU A 436 21.70 4.04 18.91
N GLY A 437 20.75 4.00 19.85
CA GLY A 437 20.60 4.99 20.93
C GLY A 437 19.77 6.21 20.51
N ARG A 438 19.63 6.41 19.20
CA ARG A 438 18.61 7.23 18.55
C ARG A 438 18.27 6.59 17.20
N TRP A 439 17.13 6.95 16.62
CA TRP A 439 16.76 6.54 15.27
C TRP A 439 17.67 7.21 14.23
N ILE A 440 18.36 6.41 13.41
CA ILE A 440 19.20 6.85 12.30
C ILE A 440 18.71 6.18 11.02
N THR A 441 18.50 6.97 9.97
CA THR A 441 18.07 6.48 8.66
C THR A 441 19.19 5.74 7.93
N ALA A 442 18.84 4.71 7.17
CA ALA A 442 19.73 3.92 6.34
C ALA A 442 19.01 3.46 5.08
N ASP A 443 19.67 3.52 3.94
CA ASP A 443 19.12 3.05 2.66
C ASP A 443 20.10 2.07 2.00
N ALA A 444 19.72 0.80 1.94
CA ALA A 444 20.50 -0.23 1.27
C ALA A 444 20.43 -0.18 -0.26
N VAL A 445 19.40 0.41 -0.86
CA VAL A 445 19.32 0.58 -2.33
C VAL A 445 20.40 1.55 -2.78
N MET A 446 20.57 2.67 -2.06
CA MET A 446 21.59 3.67 -2.35
C MET A 446 22.92 3.44 -1.61
N GLY A 447 22.99 2.50 -0.67
CA GLY A 447 24.21 2.20 0.09
C GLY A 447 24.58 3.31 1.07
N GLN A 448 23.57 3.98 1.63
CA GLN A 448 23.73 5.17 2.45
C GLN A 448 23.46 4.87 3.93
N PHE A 449 24.39 5.32 4.78
CA PHE A 449 24.21 5.36 6.23
C PHE A 449 25.05 6.53 6.83
N PRO A 450 24.40 7.58 7.37
CA PRO A 450 22.96 7.80 7.34
C PRO A 450 22.47 8.11 5.91
N ALA A 451 21.19 7.90 5.64
CA ALA A 451 20.58 8.30 4.37
C ALA A 451 20.72 9.83 4.14
N ASP A 452 20.80 10.27 2.89
CA ASP A 452 20.91 11.70 2.58
C ASP A 452 19.63 12.48 2.91
N VAL A 453 19.68 13.82 2.80
CA VAL A 453 18.56 14.69 3.18
C VAL A 453 17.41 14.72 2.18
N THR A 454 17.54 14.01 1.05
CA THR A 454 16.47 13.94 0.05
C THR A 454 15.40 12.91 0.37
N HIS A 455 15.63 12.10 1.41
CA HIS A 455 14.68 11.15 1.95
C HIS A 455 13.61 11.88 2.79
N LEU A 456 12.48 12.17 2.16
CA LEU A 456 11.32 12.84 2.75
C LEU A 456 10.34 11.79 3.26
N ARG A 457 10.40 11.46 4.55
CA ARG A 457 9.48 10.54 5.21
C ARG A 457 8.06 11.09 5.22
N PHE A 458 7.13 10.27 4.77
CA PHE A 458 5.70 10.47 4.88
C PHE A 458 5.04 9.46 5.83
N VAL A 459 5.52 8.22 5.87
CA VAL A 459 4.96 7.15 6.69
C VAL A 459 6.05 6.28 7.29
N ARG A 460 5.69 5.52 8.32
CA ARG A 460 6.60 4.61 9.02
C ARG A 460 5.84 3.35 9.44
N GLY A 461 6.46 2.20 9.25
CA GLY A 461 5.87 0.87 9.41
C GLY A 461 5.45 0.28 8.06
N THR A 462 5.61 -1.04 7.90
CA THR A 462 5.31 -1.74 6.64
C THR A 462 3.84 -1.57 6.24
N GLU A 463 2.92 -1.62 7.21
CA GLU A 463 1.47 -1.50 6.98
C GLU A 463 1.02 -0.10 6.52
N SER A 464 1.78 0.94 6.86
CA SER A 464 1.46 2.33 6.57
C SER A 464 1.98 2.80 5.22
N GLN A 465 2.83 2.02 4.54
CA GLN A 465 3.32 2.37 3.21
C GLN A 465 2.20 2.57 2.20
N ILE A 466 1.09 1.86 2.39
CA ILE A 466 -0.05 1.94 1.50
C ILE A 466 -0.81 3.28 1.61
N ASP A 467 -0.65 4.01 2.72
CA ASP A 467 -1.15 5.38 2.86
C ASP A 467 -0.44 6.37 1.92
N LEU A 468 0.61 5.94 1.20
CA LEU A 468 1.21 6.71 0.10
C LEU A 468 0.35 6.69 -1.17
N MET A 469 -0.50 5.69 -1.36
CA MET A 469 -1.32 5.57 -2.58
C MET A 469 -2.24 6.78 -2.78
N GLN A 470 -2.87 7.26 -1.71
CA GLN A 470 -3.74 8.45 -1.72
C GLN A 470 -3.01 9.74 -2.14
N MET A 471 -1.68 9.74 -2.13
CA MET A 471 -0.83 10.88 -2.44
C MET A 471 -0.42 10.94 -3.91
N ILE A 472 -0.43 9.80 -4.60
CA ILE A 472 0.00 9.69 -5.99
C ILE A 472 -0.84 10.63 -6.86
N GLY A 473 -0.15 11.46 -7.65
CA GLY A 473 -0.77 12.46 -8.53
C GLY A 473 -1.32 13.71 -7.83
N LYS A 474 -1.30 13.79 -6.51
CA LYS A 474 -1.78 14.95 -5.74
C LYS A 474 -0.66 15.80 -5.13
N VAL A 475 0.45 15.18 -4.74
CA VAL A 475 1.58 15.87 -4.10
C VAL A 475 2.21 16.86 -5.06
N ARG A 476 2.41 18.09 -4.56
CA ARG A 476 3.26 19.10 -5.18
C ARG A 476 4.42 19.40 -4.24
N LEU A 477 5.61 19.47 -4.80
CA LEU A 477 6.86 19.67 -4.06
C LEU A 477 7.65 20.81 -4.70
N GLU A 478 8.09 21.76 -3.88
CA GLU A 478 9.01 22.82 -4.29
C GLU A 478 10.24 22.85 -3.39
N ILE A 479 11.44 22.72 -3.96
CA ILE A 479 12.69 22.88 -3.23
C ILE A 479 12.93 24.36 -2.97
N LEU A 480 13.04 24.74 -1.69
CA LEU A 480 13.38 26.08 -1.25
C LEU A 480 14.90 26.25 -1.15
N SER A 481 15.57 25.30 -0.48
CA SER A 481 17.00 25.35 -0.26
C SER A 481 17.59 23.98 0.04
N ALA A 482 18.86 23.78 -0.33
CA ALA A 482 19.63 22.56 -0.12
C ALA A 482 21.06 22.97 0.28
N PHE A 483 21.52 22.59 1.48
CA PHE A 483 22.78 23.04 2.09
C PHE A 483 23.54 21.91 2.77
#